data_AF-A0A1A8PMW6-F1
#
_entry.id   AF-A0A1A8PMW6-F1
#
_cell.length_a   1.000
_cell.length_b   1.000
_cell.length_c   1.000
_cell.angle_alpha   90.00
_cell.angle_beta   90.00
_cell.angle_gamma   90.00
#
_symmetry.space_group_name_H-M   'P 1'
#
loop_
_entity.id
_entity.type
_entity.pdbx_description
1 polymer ?
#
loop_
_entity_poly.entity_id
_entity_poly.type
_entity_poly.pdbx_seq_one_letter_code
_entity_poly.pdbx_strand_id
1 'polypeptide(L)'
;MRREFIVIGSRILTQYLAVFKSFRNVVVHHIPHQYSEEMAQPSTDHPLGLIFKNENKTTDLSEVLQEIQHKYAPKGPDGVSKILVGGDRLTEANCRNIQCAFADGNTNEERLEGMVFKFEDWHAIRVLFEIHYKVFFSGKSGKDHGKLCANMTKLSCDNAQKETHLLQSSSFVMCFNNNCTTFHYRVTPCKSGL
;
A
#
# COMPACT_ATOMS: atom_id res chain seq x y z
N MET A 1 -2.43 -25.91 -0.22
CA MET A 1 -2.90 -26.02 1.18
C MET A 1 -2.17 -27.10 2.01
N ARG A 2 -1.78 -28.28 1.47
CA ARG A 2 -1.04 -29.28 2.29
C ARG A 2 0.48 -29.03 2.42
N ARG A 3 1.12 -28.34 1.48
CA ARG A 3 2.60 -28.20 1.45
C ARG A 3 3.10 -27.02 2.27
N GLU A 4 2.33 -25.94 2.28
CA GLU A 4 2.63 -24.68 2.97
C GLU A 4 2.59 -24.86 4.50
N PHE A 5 1.62 -25.65 4.97
CA PHE A 5 1.51 -26.01 6.40
C PHE A 5 2.67 -26.88 6.90
N ILE A 6 3.25 -27.73 6.05
CA ILE A 6 4.44 -28.52 6.41
C ILE A 6 5.63 -27.59 6.67
N VAL A 7 5.81 -26.57 5.84
CA VAL A 7 6.87 -25.58 6.01
C VAL A 7 6.67 -24.81 7.32
N ILE A 8 5.44 -24.37 7.62
CA ILE A 8 5.12 -23.67 8.87
C ILE A 8 5.36 -24.59 10.09
N GLY A 9 4.88 -25.83 10.04
CA GLY A 9 5.08 -26.82 11.10
C GLY A 9 6.56 -27.11 11.35
N SER A 10 7.37 -27.24 10.28
CA SER A 10 8.82 -27.48 10.40
C SER A 10 9.56 -26.32 11.09
N ARG A 11 9.12 -25.06 10.89
CA ARG A 11 9.67 -23.90 11.62
C ARG A 11 9.39 -23.99 13.11
N ILE A 12 8.16 -24.35 13.48
CA ILE A 12 7.76 -24.49 14.87
C ILE A 12 8.55 -25.62 15.54
N LEU A 13 8.65 -26.78 14.90
CA LEU A 13 9.36 -27.94 15.45
C LEU A 13 10.85 -27.66 15.67
N THR A 14 11.54 -27.04 14.68
CA THR A 14 12.97 -26.72 14.80
C THR A 14 13.26 -25.57 15.77
N GLN A 15 12.30 -24.70 16.04
CA GLN A 15 12.43 -23.61 17.00
C GLN A 15 12.26 -24.06 18.46
N TYR A 16 11.28 -24.93 18.73
CA TYR A 16 10.88 -25.27 20.10
C TYR A 16 11.39 -26.62 20.60
N LEU A 17 11.60 -27.61 19.72
CA LEU A 17 12.07 -28.94 20.14
C LEU A 17 13.59 -29.04 19.99
N ALA A 18 14.27 -29.29 21.12
CA ALA A 18 15.74 -29.40 21.17
C ALA A 18 16.30 -30.46 20.21
N VAL A 19 15.57 -31.56 20.01
CA VAL A 19 15.93 -32.68 19.13
C VAL A 19 16.03 -32.25 17.65
N PHE A 20 15.25 -31.25 17.23
CA PHE A 20 15.19 -30.80 15.84
C PHE A 20 16.01 -29.52 15.57
N LYS A 21 16.71 -28.97 16.57
CA LYS A 21 17.52 -27.75 16.41
C LYS A 21 18.64 -27.90 15.37
N SER A 22 19.17 -29.10 15.20
CA SER A 22 20.20 -29.40 14.18
C SER A 22 19.72 -29.14 12.75
N PHE A 23 18.41 -29.22 12.49
CA PHE A 23 17.82 -29.01 11.17
C PHE A 23 17.48 -27.55 10.87
N ARG A 24 17.79 -26.61 11.77
CA ARG A 24 17.47 -25.19 11.62
C ARG A 24 18.02 -24.58 10.34
N ASN A 25 19.19 -25.04 9.88
CA ASN A 25 19.83 -24.54 8.67
C ASN A 25 19.15 -25.02 7.37
N VAL A 26 18.34 -26.08 7.43
CA VAL A 26 17.70 -26.71 6.26
C VAL A 26 16.24 -26.25 6.10
N VAL A 27 15.64 -25.70 7.16
CA VAL A 27 14.24 -25.28 7.15
C VAL A 27 14.04 -24.04 6.29
N VAL A 28 13.07 -24.13 5.37
CA VAL A 28 12.69 -23.05 4.47
C VAL A 28 11.93 -21.96 5.23
N HIS A 29 12.56 -20.79 5.38
CA HIS A 29 12.00 -19.63 6.10
C HIS A 29 11.09 -18.74 5.24
N HIS A 30 11.31 -18.68 3.93
CA HIS A 30 10.45 -17.98 2.99
C HIS A 30 9.70 -19.00 2.14
N ILE A 31 8.36 -18.95 2.11
CA ILE A 31 7.61 -19.85 1.23
C ILE A 31 7.75 -19.30 -0.19
N PRO A 32 8.44 -19.99 -1.11
CA PRO A 32 8.61 -19.48 -2.46
C PRO A 32 7.24 -19.39 -3.12
N HIS A 33 6.89 -18.19 -3.58
CA HIS A 33 5.75 -17.97 -4.45
C HIS A 33 6.27 -17.49 -5.80
N GLN A 34 5.44 -17.65 -6.84
CA GLN A 34 5.79 -17.32 -8.23
C GLN A 34 6.39 -15.91 -8.37
N TYR A 35 5.93 -14.96 -7.56
CA TYR A 35 6.37 -13.56 -7.60
C TYR A 35 7.43 -13.13 -6.57
N SER A 36 8.12 -14.09 -5.94
CA SER A 36 8.99 -13.78 -4.80
C SER A 36 10.19 -12.92 -5.18
N GLU A 37 10.71 -13.09 -6.40
CA GLU A 37 11.84 -12.32 -6.90
C GLU A 37 11.42 -10.89 -7.26
N GLU A 38 10.23 -10.70 -7.83
CA GLU A 38 9.73 -9.37 -8.17
C GLU A 38 9.33 -8.58 -6.93
N MET A 39 8.65 -9.22 -5.96
CA MET A 39 8.28 -8.56 -4.70
C MET A 39 9.49 -8.18 -3.82
N ALA A 40 10.65 -8.81 -4.05
CA ALA A 40 11.89 -8.47 -3.36
C ALA A 40 12.57 -7.22 -3.93
N GLN A 41 12.19 -6.77 -5.14
CA GLN A 41 12.78 -5.59 -5.76
C GLN A 41 12.23 -4.29 -5.12
N PRO A 42 13.06 -3.24 -4.99
CA PRO A 42 12.62 -1.97 -4.44
C PRO A 42 11.55 -1.34 -5.34
N SER A 43 10.48 -0.83 -4.73
CA SER A 43 9.46 -0.04 -5.43
C SER A 43 10.01 1.34 -5.81
N THR A 44 9.63 1.84 -6.99
CA THR A 44 9.99 3.20 -7.43
C THR A 44 8.73 4.08 -7.39
N ASP A 45 8.86 5.25 -6.74
CA ASP A 45 7.79 6.23 -6.64
C ASP A 45 7.99 7.30 -7.72
N HIS A 46 6.96 7.54 -8.53
CA HIS A 46 6.99 8.56 -9.59
C HIS A 46 6.02 9.71 -9.25
N PRO A 47 6.50 10.98 -9.22
CA PRO A 47 5.62 12.13 -9.09
C PRO A 47 4.88 12.35 -10.41
N LEU A 48 3.55 12.25 -10.38
CA LEU A 48 2.72 12.42 -11.60
C LEU A 48 2.35 13.88 -11.88
N GLY A 49 2.46 14.75 -10.87
CA GLY A 49 2.24 16.20 -11.01
C GLY A 49 1.39 16.79 -9.90
N LEU A 50 1.12 18.08 -10.04
CA LEU A 50 0.35 18.89 -9.10
C LEU A 50 -0.82 19.53 -9.83
N ILE A 51 -2.02 19.40 -9.27
CA ILE A 51 -3.20 20.12 -9.74
C ILE A 51 -3.64 21.09 -8.64
N PHE A 52 -3.64 22.39 -8.97
CA PHE A 52 -4.00 23.48 -8.05
C PHE A 52 -5.51 23.65 -7.96
N LYS A 53 -6.16 22.69 -7.28
CA LYS A 53 -7.61 22.60 -7.12
C LYS A 53 -7.96 22.20 -5.69
N ASN A 54 -9.10 22.66 -5.21
CA ASN A 54 -9.54 22.42 -3.83
C ASN A 54 -10.55 21.26 -3.78
N GLU A 55 -10.23 20.21 -3.02
CA GLU A 55 -11.10 19.03 -2.86
C GLU A 55 -12.45 19.34 -2.20
N ASN A 56 -12.52 20.39 -1.38
CA ASN A 56 -13.75 20.76 -0.66
C ASN A 56 -14.77 21.42 -1.58
N LYS A 57 -14.35 21.81 -2.80
CA LYS A 57 -15.24 22.37 -3.82
C LYS A 57 -15.56 21.27 -4.83
N THR A 58 -16.82 20.87 -4.89
CA THR A 58 -17.29 19.81 -5.80
C THR A 58 -16.93 20.08 -7.26
N THR A 59 -16.97 21.34 -7.71
CA THR A 59 -16.60 21.73 -9.08
C THR A 59 -15.13 21.46 -9.36
N ASP A 60 -14.25 21.91 -8.47
CA ASP A 60 -12.80 21.71 -8.59
C ASP A 60 -12.44 20.23 -8.53
N LEU A 61 -13.08 19.47 -7.65
CA LEU A 61 -12.86 18.02 -7.56
C LEU A 61 -13.36 17.28 -8.81
N SER A 62 -14.46 17.70 -9.42
CA SER A 62 -14.96 17.09 -10.65
C SER A 62 -13.99 17.29 -11.83
N GLU A 63 -13.39 18.47 -11.95
CA GLU A 63 -12.35 18.75 -12.94
C GLU A 63 -11.10 17.90 -12.69
N VAL A 64 -10.70 17.74 -11.43
CA VAL A 64 -9.58 16.87 -11.05
C VAL A 64 -9.84 15.42 -11.47
N LEU A 65 -11.04 14.88 -11.21
CA LEU A 65 -11.39 13.51 -11.59
C LEU A 65 -11.42 13.31 -13.11
N GLN A 66 -11.91 14.29 -13.86
CA GLN A 66 -11.89 14.27 -15.33
C GLN A 66 -10.45 14.27 -15.86
N GLU A 67 -9.58 15.12 -15.31
CA GLU A 67 -8.16 15.17 -15.66
C GLU A 67 -7.44 13.84 -15.38
N ILE A 68 -7.73 13.21 -14.23
CA ILE A 68 -7.15 11.92 -13.87
C ILE A 68 -7.61 10.83 -14.84
N GLN A 69 -8.90 10.77 -15.12
CA GLN A 69 -9.46 9.82 -16.07
C GLN A 69 -8.84 9.99 -17.46
N HIS A 70 -8.75 11.23 -17.95
CA HIS A 70 -8.23 11.50 -19.29
C HIS A 70 -6.73 11.18 -19.42
N LYS A 71 -5.92 11.47 -18.39
CA LYS A 71 -4.45 11.33 -18.45
C LYS A 71 -3.92 9.97 -17.99
N TYR A 72 -4.54 9.37 -16.98
CA TYR A 72 -3.96 8.21 -16.28
C TYR A 72 -4.77 6.93 -16.41
N ALA A 73 -6.06 7.00 -16.76
CA ALA A 73 -6.84 5.78 -16.98
C ALA A 73 -6.47 5.17 -18.35
N PRO A 74 -5.98 3.92 -18.42
CA PRO A 74 -5.59 3.30 -19.68
C PRO A 74 -6.81 3.14 -20.60
N LYS A 75 -6.70 3.66 -21.82
CA LYS A 75 -7.72 3.48 -22.86
C LYS A 75 -7.42 2.19 -23.62
N GLY A 76 -8.21 1.15 -23.37
CA GLY A 76 -8.16 -0.12 -24.07
C GLY A 76 -9.13 -0.19 -25.24
N PRO A 77 -9.05 -1.23 -26.09
CA PRO A 77 -9.98 -1.44 -27.20
C PRO A 77 -11.44 -1.63 -26.75
N ASP A 78 -11.66 -2.15 -25.54
CA ASP A 78 -12.99 -2.38 -24.96
C ASP A 78 -13.48 -1.25 -24.03
N GLY A 79 -12.74 -0.14 -23.93
CA GLY A 79 -13.07 1.02 -23.10
C GLY A 79 -11.99 1.40 -22.08
N VAL A 80 -12.39 2.09 -21.01
CA VAL A 80 -11.47 2.62 -19.99
C VAL A 80 -11.17 1.54 -18.93
N SER A 81 -9.89 1.22 -18.75
CA SER A 81 -9.44 0.30 -17.68
C SER A 81 -9.46 0.99 -16.31
N LYS A 82 -9.77 0.24 -15.27
CA LYS A 82 -9.95 0.76 -13.91
C LYS A 82 -8.61 0.93 -13.20
N ILE A 83 -8.35 2.14 -12.69
CA ILE A 83 -7.25 2.43 -11.77
C ILE A 83 -7.76 2.54 -10.33
N LEU A 84 -6.95 2.07 -9.37
CA LEU A 84 -7.26 2.21 -7.95
C LEU A 84 -6.81 3.58 -7.46
N VAL A 85 -7.74 4.36 -6.93
CA VAL A 85 -7.50 5.72 -6.46
C VAL A 85 -7.73 5.78 -4.96
N GLY A 86 -6.65 5.99 -4.22
CA GLY A 86 -6.62 6.08 -2.76
C GLY A 86 -6.74 7.51 -2.24
N GLY A 87 -7.48 7.67 -1.15
CA GLY A 87 -7.60 8.94 -0.41
C GLY A 87 -8.16 8.76 0.99
N ASP A 88 -8.27 9.85 1.73
CA ASP A 88 -8.91 9.87 3.04
C ASP A 88 -10.42 9.62 2.94
N ARG A 89 -11.09 9.35 4.07
CA ARG A 89 -12.50 8.95 4.13
C ARG A 89 -13.41 9.99 3.50
N LEU A 90 -13.13 11.26 3.76
CA LEU A 90 -13.93 12.36 3.24
C LEU A 90 -13.72 12.52 1.72
N THR A 91 -12.47 12.45 1.27
CA THR A 91 -12.14 12.53 -0.15
C THR A 91 -12.76 11.37 -0.94
N GLU A 92 -12.67 10.14 -0.43
CA GLU A 92 -13.28 8.96 -1.05
C GLU A 92 -14.80 9.13 -1.22
N ALA A 93 -15.49 9.58 -0.16
CA ALA A 93 -16.92 9.83 -0.20
C ALA A 93 -17.29 10.92 -1.20
N ASN A 94 -16.54 12.03 -1.24
CA ASN A 94 -16.77 13.12 -2.19
C ASN A 94 -16.57 12.66 -3.64
N CYS A 95 -15.50 11.91 -3.90
CA CYS A 95 -15.23 11.35 -5.23
C CYS A 95 -16.32 10.39 -5.69
N ARG A 96 -16.81 9.52 -4.79
CA ARG A 96 -17.92 8.60 -5.08
C ARG A 96 -19.22 9.35 -5.39
N ASN A 97 -19.52 10.41 -4.62
CA ASN A 97 -20.69 11.25 -4.88
C ASN A 97 -20.62 11.92 -6.26
N ILE A 98 -19.45 12.40 -6.66
CA ILE A 98 -19.25 12.96 -7.99
C ILE A 98 -19.43 11.88 -9.06
N GLN A 99 -18.82 10.70 -8.89
CA GLN A 99 -19.01 9.60 -9.84
C GLN A 99 -20.50 9.23 -10.03
N CYS A 100 -21.28 9.22 -8.94
CA CYS A 100 -22.73 9.05 -9.02
C CYS A 100 -23.42 10.19 -9.79
N ALA A 101 -22.98 11.44 -9.64
CA ALA A 101 -23.54 12.57 -10.38
C ALA A 101 -23.25 12.52 -11.89
N PHE A 102 -22.16 11.86 -12.29
CA PHE A 102 -21.79 11.62 -13.68
C PHE A 102 -22.32 10.29 -14.25
N ALA A 103 -23.11 9.53 -13.48
CA ALA A 103 -23.59 8.20 -13.87
C ALA A 103 -24.46 8.19 -15.15
N ASP A 104 -25.09 9.32 -15.48
CA ASP A 104 -25.93 9.47 -16.68
C ASP A 104 -25.14 9.72 -17.98
N GLY A 105 -23.79 9.72 -17.92
CA GLY A 105 -22.93 9.88 -19.10
C GLY A 105 -23.12 8.79 -20.15
N ASN A 106 -23.03 9.15 -21.44
CA ASN A 106 -23.23 8.22 -22.55
C ASN A 106 -22.02 7.30 -22.74
N THR A 107 -20.82 7.77 -22.37
CA THR A 107 -19.57 7.01 -22.49
C THR A 107 -18.99 6.65 -21.12
N ASN A 108 -18.23 5.56 -21.06
CA ASN A 108 -17.52 5.16 -19.82
C ASN A 108 -16.54 6.26 -19.35
N GLU A 109 -16.02 7.07 -20.31
CA GLU A 109 -15.14 8.19 -20.01
C GLU A 109 -15.90 9.33 -19.31
N GLU A 110 -17.09 9.69 -19.80
CA GLU A 110 -17.97 10.68 -19.17
C GLU A 110 -18.48 10.22 -17.80
N ARG A 111 -18.76 8.92 -17.63
CA ARG A 111 -19.24 8.34 -16.36
C ARG A 111 -18.17 8.20 -15.27
N LEU A 112 -16.93 8.63 -15.54
CA LEU A 112 -15.81 8.49 -14.59
C LEU A 112 -15.57 7.02 -14.15
N GLU A 113 -15.85 6.05 -15.01
CA GLU A 113 -15.74 4.60 -14.68
C GLU A 113 -14.32 4.04 -14.70
N GLY A 114 -13.34 4.82 -15.15
CA GLY A 114 -11.93 4.45 -15.15
C GLY A 114 -11.30 4.45 -13.77
N MET A 115 -12.03 4.81 -12.71
CA MET A 115 -11.51 4.92 -11.35
C MET A 115 -12.33 4.08 -10.37
N VAL A 116 -11.62 3.41 -9.47
CA VAL A 116 -12.17 2.74 -8.31
C VAL A 116 -11.61 3.41 -7.07
N PHE A 117 -12.47 4.13 -6.36
CA PHE A 117 -12.10 4.82 -5.14
C PHE A 117 -11.99 3.84 -3.98
N LYS A 118 -10.84 3.87 -3.31
CA LYS A 118 -10.55 3.11 -2.09
C LYS A 118 -10.21 4.09 -0.97
N PHE A 119 -10.80 3.83 0.19
CA PHE A 119 -10.42 4.53 1.39
C PHE A 119 -9.06 4.00 1.89
N GLU A 120 -8.09 4.88 1.99
CA GLU A 120 -6.78 4.60 2.59
C GLU A 120 -6.76 5.21 3.99
N ASP A 121 -6.94 4.37 5.00
CA ASP A 121 -6.95 4.75 6.42
C ASP A 121 -5.53 5.02 6.94
N TRP A 122 -4.73 5.72 6.14
CA TRP A 122 -3.31 5.94 6.39
C TRP A 122 -3.10 6.65 7.73
N HIS A 123 -3.93 7.64 8.05
CA HIS A 123 -3.89 8.33 9.33
C HIS A 123 -4.16 7.38 10.50
N ALA A 124 -5.18 6.52 10.42
CA ALA A 124 -5.45 5.55 11.48
C ALA A 124 -4.32 4.53 11.63
N ILE A 125 -3.76 4.03 10.53
CA ILE A 125 -2.62 3.10 10.53
C ILE A 125 -1.40 3.77 11.15
N ARG A 126 -1.11 5.03 10.79
CA ARG A 126 0.00 5.81 11.36
C ARG A 126 -0.16 6.02 12.86
N VAL A 127 -1.35 6.42 13.31
CA VAL A 127 -1.66 6.60 14.74
C VAL A 127 -1.53 5.29 15.49
N LEU A 128 -2.02 4.18 14.92
CA LEU A 128 -1.89 2.86 15.50
C LEU A 128 -0.41 2.48 15.70
N PHE A 129 0.42 2.66 14.67
CA PHE A 129 1.86 2.41 14.75
C PHE A 129 2.55 3.31 15.77
N GLU A 130 2.18 4.59 15.84
CA GLU A 130 2.73 5.53 16.83
C GLU A 130 2.42 5.09 18.27
N ILE A 131 1.18 4.68 18.55
CA ILE A 131 0.77 4.15 19.86
C ILE A 131 1.53 2.85 20.16
N HIS A 132 1.60 1.92 19.20
CA HIS A 132 2.34 0.67 19.38
C HIS A 132 3.82 0.93 19.67
N TYR A 133 4.43 1.88 18.98
CA TYR A 133 5.81 2.27 19.24
C TYR A 133 5.96 2.86 20.64
N LYS A 134 5.10 3.80 21.04
CA LYS A 134 5.13 4.40 22.39
C LYS A 134 4.96 3.37 23.51
N VAL A 135 4.09 2.37 23.32
CA VAL A 135 3.77 1.36 24.34
C VAL A 135 4.82 0.24 24.38
N PHE A 136 5.26 -0.25 23.21
CA PHE A 136 6.04 -1.48 23.12
C PHE A 136 7.53 -1.25 22.78
N PHE A 137 7.91 -0.07 22.28
CA PHE A 137 9.30 0.23 21.99
C PHE A 137 10.02 0.76 23.22
N SER A 138 11.15 0.13 23.54
CA SER A 138 12.11 0.66 24.50
C SER A 138 13.51 0.40 23.96
N GLY A 139 14.29 1.46 23.76
CA GLY A 139 15.67 1.35 23.25
C GLY A 139 16.58 0.49 24.13
N LYS A 140 16.26 0.35 25.42
CA LYS A 140 17.01 -0.48 26.38
C LYS A 140 16.79 -1.98 26.18
N SER A 141 15.71 -2.38 25.51
CA SER A 141 15.27 -3.77 25.35
C SER A 141 15.80 -4.49 24.11
N GLY A 142 16.81 -3.94 23.43
CA GLY A 142 17.35 -4.51 22.19
C GLY A 142 17.99 -5.90 22.35
N LYS A 143 18.40 -6.26 23.57
CA LYS A 143 18.97 -7.59 23.88
C LYS A 143 17.91 -8.61 24.29
N ASP A 144 16.72 -8.15 24.69
CA ASP A 144 15.67 -9.00 25.26
C ASP A 144 14.81 -9.63 24.16
N HIS A 145 14.84 -10.96 24.07
CA HIS A 145 14.11 -11.69 23.04
C HIS A 145 12.59 -11.52 23.19
N GLY A 146 11.90 -11.26 22.07
CA GLY A 146 10.45 -11.07 22.04
C GLY A 146 10.00 -9.63 22.27
N LYS A 147 10.92 -8.67 22.46
CA LYS A 147 10.60 -7.24 22.51
C LYS A 147 10.68 -6.61 21.11
N LEU A 148 9.90 -5.56 20.89
CA LEU A 148 9.80 -4.89 19.58
C LEU A 148 11.17 -4.44 19.05
N CYS A 149 11.99 -3.82 19.91
CA CYS A 149 13.35 -3.37 19.57
C CYS A 149 14.26 -4.53 19.10
N ALA A 150 14.28 -5.65 19.84
CA ALA A 150 15.08 -6.83 19.48
C ALA A 150 14.60 -7.51 18.19
N ASN A 151 13.29 -7.53 17.95
CA ASN A 151 12.73 -8.09 16.72
C ASN A 151 13.07 -7.23 15.50
N MET A 152 13.03 -5.90 15.62
CA MET A 152 13.38 -4.99 14.52
C MET A 152 14.84 -5.12 14.09
N THR A 153 15.78 -5.25 15.05
CA THR A 153 17.19 -5.51 14.74
C THR A 153 17.38 -6.88 14.08
N LYS A 154 16.65 -7.92 14.51
CA LYS A 154 16.73 -9.27 13.92
C LYS A 154 16.16 -9.34 12.50
N LEU A 155 15.17 -8.52 12.20
CA LEU A 155 14.54 -8.43 10.88
C LEU A 155 15.27 -7.48 9.93
N SER A 156 16.37 -6.86 10.37
CA SER A 156 17.10 -5.82 9.62
C SER A 156 16.18 -4.68 9.17
N CYS A 157 15.18 -4.33 9.99
CA CYS A 157 14.26 -3.22 9.75
C CYS A 157 14.77 -1.94 10.42
N ASP A 158 16.06 -1.62 10.24
CA ASP A 158 16.73 -0.50 10.93
C ASP A 158 16.14 0.87 10.54
N ASN A 159 15.58 0.97 9.32
CA ASN A 159 14.87 2.15 8.85
C ASN A 159 13.62 2.46 9.68
N ALA A 160 12.97 1.44 10.24
CA ALA A 160 11.81 1.61 11.10
C ALA A 160 12.19 1.92 12.57
N GLN A 161 13.48 1.79 12.94
CA GLN A 161 14.00 2.23 14.26
C GLN A 161 14.30 3.73 14.29
N LYS A 162 14.59 4.30 13.12
CA LYS A 162 14.62 5.76 12.91
C LYS A 162 13.19 6.19 12.60
N GLU A 163 12.82 7.40 13.02
CA GLU A 163 11.42 7.90 13.05
C GLU A 163 10.49 7.41 11.93
N THR A 164 9.22 7.26 12.29
CA THR A 164 8.06 6.91 11.45
C THR A 164 7.96 7.75 10.17
N HIS A 165 8.74 7.43 9.15
CA HIS A 165 8.60 8.01 7.82
C HIS A 165 8.30 6.91 6.80
N LEU A 166 7.13 7.08 6.17
CA LEU A 166 6.74 6.54 4.85
C LEU A 166 6.49 5.02 4.77
N LEU A 167 5.39 4.57 5.38
CA LEU A 167 4.63 3.46 4.81
C LEU A 167 3.67 4.07 3.77
N GLN A 168 3.99 3.92 2.49
CA GLN A 168 3.08 4.23 1.38
C GLN A 168 2.60 2.92 0.74
N SER A 169 1.31 2.84 0.42
CA SER A 169 0.70 1.67 -0.20
C SER A 169 0.96 1.66 -1.72
N SER A 170 0.89 0.48 -2.36
CA SER A 170 1.20 0.25 -3.78
C SER A 170 0.12 0.78 -4.75
N SER A 171 -0.45 1.95 -4.51
CA SER A 171 -1.61 2.49 -5.26
C SER A 171 -1.37 3.92 -5.73
N PHE A 172 -2.21 4.39 -6.66
CA PHE A 172 -2.28 5.82 -6.96
C PHE A 172 -2.90 6.51 -5.74
N VAL A 173 -2.09 7.28 -5.02
CA VAL A 173 -2.51 7.98 -3.81
C VAL A 173 -2.68 9.45 -4.14
N MET A 174 -3.89 9.96 -3.90
CA MET A 174 -4.13 11.40 -3.88
C MET A 174 -3.75 11.93 -2.50
N CYS A 175 -2.79 12.83 -2.44
CA CYS A 175 -2.47 13.56 -1.21
C CYS A 175 -2.90 15.01 -1.36
N PHE A 176 -3.73 15.48 -0.45
CA PHE A 176 -4.24 16.85 -0.45
C PHE A 176 -3.54 17.68 0.62
N ASN A 177 -3.06 18.86 0.22
CA ASN A 177 -2.46 19.83 1.12
C ASN A 177 -3.11 21.20 0.88
N ASN A 178 -4.12 21.53 1.69
CA ASN A 178 -4.86 22.81 1.86
C ASN A 178 -5.19 23.72 0.66
N ASN A 179 -4.76 23.40 -0.57
CA ASN A 179 -4.97 24.11 -1.85
C ASN A 179 -4.32 23.38 -3.06
N CYS A 180 -3.58 22.29 -2.85
CA CYS A 180 -2.94 21.54 -3.92
C CYS A 180 -3.20 20.04 -3.77
N THR A 181 -3.50 19.39 -4.89
CA THR A 181 -3.60 17.92 -4.97
C THR A 181 -2.32 17.39 -5.59
N THR A 182 -1.59 16.58 -4.84
CA THR A 182 -0.38 15.89 -5.29
C THR A 182 -0.72 14.44 -5.60
N PHE A 183 -0.27 13.99 -6.77
CA PHE A 183 -0.46 12.61 -7.22
C PHE A 183 0.84 11.84 -7.16
N HIS A 184 0.81 10.75 -6.42
CA HIS A 184 1.90 9.79 -6.37
C HIS A 184 1.44 8.46 -6.93
N TYR A 185 2.25 7.89 -7.80
CA TYR A 185 2.07 6.53 -8.26
C TYR A 185 3.29 5.70 -7.88
N ARG A 186 3.05 4.64 -7.11
CA ARG A 186 4.04 3.65 -6.71
C ARG A 186 4.01 2.50 -7.69
N VAL A 187 5.08 2.34 -8.46
CA VAL A 187 5.29 1.14 -9.28
C VAL A 187 5.94 0.09 -8.40
N THR A 188 5.19 -0.96 -8.09
CA THR A 188 5.81 -2.20 -7.65
C THR A 188 6.23 -2.95 -8.91
N PRO A 189 7.50 -3.36 -9.04
CA PRO A 189 7.92 -4.18 -10.15
C PRO A 189 7.07 -5.45 -10.15
N CYS A 190 6.23 -5.59 -11.17
CA CYS A 190 5.48 -6.79 -11.47
C CYS A 190 5.81 -7.09 -12.93
N LYS A 191 6.20 -8.32 -13.26
CA LYS A 191 6.47 -8.69 -14.66
C LYS A 191 5.21 -8.45 -15.49
N SER A 192 5.25 -7.43 -16.34
CA SER A 192 4.37 -7.30 -17.49
C SER A 192 4.85 -8.26 -18.57
N GLY A 193 4.33 -9.49 -18.57
CA GLY A 193 4.67 -10.44 -19.63
C GLY A 193 4.07 -11.83 -19.44
N LEU A 194 2.95 -12.06 -20.16
CA LEU A 194 2.37 -13.32 -20.66
C LEU A 194 1.87 -14.36 -19.64
#